data_AF-A0A6A6A3V4-F1
#
_entry.id   AF-A0A6A6A3V4-F1
#
_cell.length_a   1.000
_cell.length_b   1.000
_cell.length_c   1.000
_cell.angle_alpha   90.00
_cell.angle_beta   90.00
_cell.angle_gamma   90.00
#
_symmetry.space_group_name_H-M   'P 1'
#
loop_
_entity.id
_entity.type
_entity.pdbx_description
1 polymer ?
#
loop_
_entity_poly.entity_id
_entity_poly.type
_entity_poly.pdbx_seq_one_letter_code
_entity_poly.pdbx_strand_id
1 'polypeptide(L)'
;IPGGCNPAHPGSCPDSYFSTSASAPVPTSIPGGCNPAHPGSCPSSYFSTLVTVPVPTSIPGGCNPAHPGSCPTPTTAPAPPASTPTKAADKTWSITGLSRYCGDDNTGCDYNFAIEANGKTERCTIIRMPGSNAATESWSNQPCSTGSEFSVSWGYVANPAPAFAVITVTSGKEISWFGVSNVNGQAVTPSNPFGSGSFGDLGPKEVYT
;
A
#
# COMPACT_ATOMS: atom_id res chain seq x y z
N ILE A 1 50.92 8.74 9.19
CA ILE A 1 50.42 7.56 8.42
C ILE A 1 50.08 6.51 9.46
N PRO A 2 48.96 5.76 9.45
CA PRO A 2 47.79 5.64 8.55
C PRO A 2 46.47 5.68 9.39
N GLY A 3 45.26 5.31 8.99
CA GLY A 3 44.73 4.61 7.81
C GLY A 3 43.21 4.75 7.75
N GLY A 4 42.67 4.80 6.54
CA GLY A 4 41.24 4.93 6.29
C GLY A 4 40.47 3.63 6.55
N CYS A 5 39.18 3.78 6.80
CA CYS A 5 38.24 2.67 6.96
C CYS A 5 38.03 1.94 5.62
N ASN A 6 38.22 0.62 5.62
CA ASN A 6 38.05 -0.28 4.49
C ASN A 6 36.54 -0.55 4.23
N PRO A 7 35.99 -0.33 3.02
CA PRO A 7 34.56 -0.51 2.70
C PRO A 7 34.00 -1.94 2.78
N ALA A 8 34.81 -2.96 3.08
CA ALA A 8 34.37 -4.36 3.05
C ALA A 8 33.66 -4.86 4.33
N HIS A 9 33.53 -4.06 5.40
CA HIS A 9 32.88 -4.51 6.64
C HIS A 9 32.30 -3.34 7.48
N PRO A 10 31.00 -3.06 7.43
CA PRO A 10 30.38 -2.04 8.27
C PRO A 10 30.04 -2.67 9.63
N GLY A 11 30.94 -2.56 10.59
CA GLY A 11 30.67 -3.05 11.96
C GLY A 11 31.66 -2.65 13.05
N SER A 12 32.63 -1.78 12.80
CA SER A 12 33.64 -1.46 13.84
C SER A 12 34.22 -0.06 13.69
N CYS A 13 33.53 0.95 14.24
CA CYS A 13 34.12 2.22 14.73
C CYS A 13 33.19 2.81 15.82
N PRO A 14 33.72 3.41 16.90
CA PRO A 14 32.98 3.67 18.15
C PRO A 14 32.17 4.98 18.15
N ASP A 15 31.06 4.96 18.89
CA ASP A 15 30.16 6.07 19.17
C ASP A 15 30.85 7.22 19.91
N SER A 16 31.08 8.34 19.24
CA SER A 16 30.85 9.68 19.82
C SER A 16 31.15 10.80 18.82
N TYR A 17 30.26 11.80 18.81
CA TYR A 17 30.30 13.07 18.08
C TYR A 17 29.97 13.02 16.58
N PHE A 18 28.70 13.17 16.20
CA PHE A 18 28.26 14.25 15.32
C PHE A 18 26.75 14.52 15.44
N SER A 19 26.43 15.80 15.48
CA SER A 19 25.13 16.39 15.76
C SER A 19 24.03 16.01 14.76
N THR A 20 22.82 15.91 15.29
CA THR A 20 21.55 15.70 14.60
C THR A 20 21.29 16.72 13.49
N SER A 21 21.22 16.23 12.26
CA SER A 21 20.50 16.86 11.13
C SER A 21 19.97 15.73 10.23
N ALA A 22 19.06 14.91 10.77
CA ALA A 22 18.34 13.93 9.97
C ALA A 22 17.16 14.64 9.29
N SER A 23 17.20 14.71 7.96
CA SER A 23 16.02 14.91 7.14
C SER A 23 14.98 13.86 7.54
N ALA A 24 13.79 14.33 7.89
CA ALA A 24 12.68 13.48 8.29
C ALA A 24 12.34 12.48 7.17
N PRO A 25 12.00 11.21 7.50
CA PRO A 25 11.52 10.26 6.51
C PRO A 25 10.19 10.75 5.95
N VAL A 26 10.09 10.80 4.62
CA VAL A 26 8.82 11.04 3.91
C VAL A 26 7.92 9.82 4.17
N PRO A 27 6.74 9.98 4.81
CA PRO A 27 5.82 8.87 4.97
C PRO A 27 5.14 8.59 3.63
N THR A 28 5.36 7.40 3.06
CA THR A 28 4.60 6.89 1.93
C THR A 28 3.23 6.38 2.42
N SER A 29 2.28 7.28 2.67
CA SER A 29 0.90 6.92 3.01
C SER A 29 0.16 6.48 1.75
N ILE A 30 -0.21 5.20 1.67
CA ILE A 30 -1.05 4.64 0.60
C ILE A 30 -2.50 4.49 1.12
N PRO A 31 -3.52 4.98 0.39
CA PRO A 31 -4.92 4.78 0.74
C PRO A 31 -5.35 3.34 0.40
N GLY A 32 -5.34 2.46 1.40
CA GLY A 32 -5.93 1.12 1.34
C GLY A 32 -6.93 0.96 2.48
N GLY A 33 -8.21 1.16 2.18
CA GLY A 33 -9.29 1.11 3.16
C GLY A 33 -9.56 -0.30 3.73
N CYS A 34 -10.09 -0.33 4.95
CA CYS A 34 -10.50 -1.53 5.69
C CYS A 34 -11.54 -2.37 4.93
N ASN A 35 -11.38 -3.70 4.96
CA ASN A 35 -12.40 -4.65 4.51
C ASN A 35 -13.56 -4.72 5.54
N PRO A 36 -14.82 -4.39 5.17
CA PRO A 36 -15.97 -4.46 6.08
C PRO A 36 -16.31 -5.86 6.60
N ALA A 37 -15.74 -6.93 6.03
CA ALA A 37 -16.01 -8.31 6.46
C ALA A 37 -15.29 -8.72 7.77
N HIS A 38 -14.43 -7.86 8.34
CA HIS A 38 -13.75 -8.14 9.62
C HIS A 38 -13.57 -6.85 10.47
N PRO A 39 -14.49 -6.52 11.38
CA PRO A 39 -14.49 -5.25 12.13
C PRO A 39 -13.39 -5.06 13.18
N GLY A 40 -12.34 -5.87 13.22
CA GLY A 40 -11.46 -6.00 14.40
C GLY A 40 -9.95 -5.91 14.17
N SER A 41 -9.45 -5.55 12.98
CA SER A 41 -8.00 -5.67 12.70
C SER A 41 -7.34 -4.52 11.94
N CYS A 42 -7.91 -3.31 11.94
CA CYS A 42 -7.21 -2.15 11.38
C CYS A 42 -6.36 -1.44 12.46
N PRO A 43 -5.02 -1.29 12.30
CA PRO A 43 -4.22 -0.39 13.13
C PRO A 43 -4.66 1.07 12.92
N SER A 44 -4.65 1.87 13.99
CA SER A 44 -5.20 3.24 14.06
C SER A 44 -4.53 4.31 13.17
N SER A 45 -3.54 3.97 12.34
CA SER A 45 -2.65 4.95 11.69
C SER A 45 -2.91 5.22 10.19
N TYR A 46 -3.94 4.62 9.57
CA TYR A 46 -4.13 4.68 8.11
C TYR A 46 -5.07 5.80 7.59
N PHE A 47 -5.66 6.64 8.45
CA PHE A 47 -6.64 7.66 8.05
C PHE A 47 -6.14 9.13 8.10
N SER A 48 -4.84 9.37 7.98
CA SER A 48 -4.30 10.74 7.84
C SER A 48 -3.76 10.99 6.44
N THR A 49 -4.64 11.39 5.52
CA THR A 49 -4.24 12.09 4.28
C THR A 49 -4.39 13.59 4.49
N LEU A 50 -3.34 14.24 5.01
CA LEU A 50 -3.22 15.69 4.93
C LEU A 50 -2.88 16.06 3.49
N VAL A 51 -3.86 16.54 2.75
CA VAL A 51 -3.64 17.25 1.48
C VAL A 51 -3.10 18.63 1.82
N THR A 52 -1.80 18.84 1.67
CA THR A 52 -1.17 20.16 1.77
C THR A 52 -1.45 20.95 0.49
N VAL A 53 -2.46 21.82 0.53
CA VAL A 53 -2.65 22.88 -0.46
C VAL A 53 -1.65 24.00 -0.13
N PRO A 54 -0.86 24.54 -1.09
CA PRO A 54 0.08 25.62 -0.79
C PRO A 54 -0.68 26.95 -0.62
N VAL A 55 -0.64 27.52 0.58
CA VAL A 55 -1.10 28.89 0.88
C VAL A 55 0.13 29.82 0.84
N PRO A 56 0.04 31.01 0.20
CA PRO A 56 1.19 31.86 -0.07
C PRO A 56 1.82 32.46 1.19
N THR A 57 3.13 32.67 1.09
CA THR A 57 4.05 33.23 2.09
C THR A 57 3.71 34.65 2.55
N SER A 58 3.63 34.85 3.87
CA SER A 58 3.94 36.14 4.51
C SER A 58 4.92 35.93 5.67
N ILE A 59 6.03 36.68 5.64
CA ILE A 59 7.18 36.68 6.57
C ILE A 59 6.89 37.57 7.82
N PRO A 60 7.79 37.72 8.82
CA PRO A 60 7.76 37.10 10.16
C PRO A 60 7.41 38.10 11.29
N GLY A 61 6.42 37.79 12.11
CA GLY A 61 6.11 38.54 13.34
C GLY A 61 6.53 37.77 14.59
N GLY A 62 7.67 38.11 15.18
CA GLY A 62 8.16 37.52 16.44
C GLY A 62 7.27 37.87 17.64
N CYS A 63 7.16 36.93 18.57
CA CYS A 63 6.42 37.11 19.82
C CYS A 63 7.10 38.16 20.72
N ASN A 64 6.36 39.17 21.18
CA ASN A 64 6.83 40.10 22.21
C ASN A 64 6.61 39.48 23.61
N PRO A 65 7.66 39.26 24.44
CA PRO A 65 7.54 38.64 25.77
C PRO A 65 6.76 39.45 26.83
N ALA A 66 6.29 40.66 26.53
CA ALA A 66 5.69 41.57 27.50
C ALA A 66 4.18 41.35 27.78
N HIS A 67 3.51 40.37 27.14
CA HIS A 67 2.09 40.07 27.42
C HIS A 67 1.79 38.57 27.33
N PRO A 68 1.69 37.83 28.44
CA PRO A 68 1.25 36.45 28.43
C PRO A 68 -0.26 36.42 28.10
N GLY A 69 -0.63 36.04 26.87
CA GLY A 69 -2.03 35.74 26.55
C GLY A 69 -2.54 35.99 25.13
N SER A 70 -1.78 36.61 24.21
CA SER A 70 -2.33 37.04 22.90
C SER A 70 -1.82 36.26 21.68
N CYS A 71 -1.53 34.96 21.83
CA CYS A 71 -1.37 34.10 20.66
C CYS A 71 -2.76 33.62 20.23
N PRO A 72 -3.24 33.88 18.99
CA PRO A 72 -4.44 33.23 18.51
C PRO A 72 -4.18 31.72 18.52
N THR A 73 -4.94 30.99 19.32
CA THR A 73 -5.02 29.55 19.22
C THR A 73 -5.44 29.22 17.79
N PRO A 74 -4.69 28.38 17.04
CA PRO A 74 -5.21 27.86 15.79
C PRO A 74 -6.51 27.12 16.14
N THR A 75 -7.63 27.69 15.74
CA THR A 75 -8.93 27.04 15.85
C THR A 75 -8.90 25.92 14.82
N THR A 76 -8.57 24.71 15.27
CA THR A 76 -8.71 23.51 14.45
C THR A 76 -10.21 23.31 14.20
N ALA A 77 -10.69 23.80 13.06
CA ALA A 77 -11.99 23.42 12.56
C ALA A 77 -12.03 21.89 12.44
N PRO A 78 -13.10 21.22 12.88
CA PRO A 78 -13.24 19.78 12.69
C PRO A 78 -13.10 19.47 11.19
N ALA A 79 -12.25 18.49 10.85
CA ALA A 79 -12.21 17.97 9.49
C ALA A 79 -13.62 17.48 9.10
N PRO A 80 -14.08 17.73 7.87
CA PRO A 80 -15.35 17.17 7.41
C PRO A 80 -15.31 15.63 7.57
N PRO A 81 -16.45 15.00 7.92
CA PRO A 81 -16.50 13.56 8.13
C PRO A 81 -16.05 12.83 6.85
N ALA A 82 -15.12 11.88 7.00
CA ALA A 82 -14.74 10.99 5.92
C ALA A 82 -15.99 10.27 5.38
N SER A 83 -16.25 10.40 4.08
CA SER A 83 -17.39 9.75 3.46
C SER A 83 -17.16 8.23 3.45
N THR A 84 -18.07 7.48 4.06
CA THR A 84 -18.07 6.01 4.01
C THR A 84 -18.43 5.55 2.60
N PRO A 85 -17.72 4.56 2.01
CA PRO A 85 -18.09 3.99 0.71
C PRO A 85 -19.53 3.47 0.74
N THR A 86 -20.30 3.79 -0.30
CA THR A 86 -21.68 3.33 -0.47
C THR A 86 -21.71 2.16 -1.45
N LYS A 87 -22.42 1.08 -1.11
CA LYS A 87 -22.57 -0.07 -2.01
C LYS A 87 -23.33 0.34 -3.28
N ALA A 88 -22.76 0.03 -4.44
CA ALA A 88 -23.43 0.17 -5.73
C ALA A 88 -24.51 -0.92 -5.87
N ALA A 89 -25.73 -0.51 -6.21
CA ALA A 89 -26.85 -1.44 -6.37
C ALA A 89 -26.59 -2.43 -7.52
N ASP A 90 -26.81 -3.72 -7.26
CA ASP A 90 -26.77 -4.82 -8.23
C ASP A 90 -25.48 -4.95 -9.07
N LYS A 91 -24.38 -4.40 -8.57
CA LYS A 91 -23.08 -4.42 -9.25
C LYS A 91 -22.10 -5.34 -8.53
N THR A 92 -21.59 -6.32 -9.26
CA THR A 92 -20.53 -7.22 -8.77
C THR A 92 -19.43 -7.39 -9.80
N TRP A 93 -18.21 -7.56 -9.30
CA TRP A 93 -17.02 -7.87 -10.09
C TRP A 93 -16.40 -9.19 -9.63
N SER A 94 -15.65 -9.84 -10.51
CA SER A 94 -14.88 -11.06 -10.20
C SER A 94 -13.45 -10.93 -10.69
N ILE A 95 -12.55 -11.67 -10.03
CA ILE A 95 -11.22 -11.97 -10.55
C ILE A 95 -11.24 -13.44 -10.98
N THR A 96 -10.78 -13.76 -12.19
CA THR A 96 -10.69 -15.14 -12.66
C THR A 96 -9.25 -15.54 -12.99
N GLY A 97 -8.91 -16.79 -12.71
CA GLY A 97 -7.62 -17.39 -13.03
C GLY A 97 -6.42 -16.71 -12.38
N LEU A 98 -6.54 -16.30 -11.10
CA LEU A 98 -5.42 -15.67 -10.40
C LEU A 98 -4.24 -16.63 -10.26
N SER A 99 -3.09 -16.20 -10.75
CA SER A 99 -1.80 -16.80 -10.50
C SER A 99 -0.76 -15.74 -10.16
N ARG A 100 0.20 -16.13 -9.31
CA ARG A 100 1.38 -15.34 -8.98
C ARG A 100 2.61 -16.19 -9.21
N TYR A 101 3.62 -15.64 -9.86
CA TYR A 101 4.93 -16.25 -9.97
C TYR A 101 5.96 -15.29 -9.40
N CYS A 102 6.70 -15.72 -8.40
CA CYS A 102 7.81 -14.98 -7.82
C CYS A 102 9.12 -15.64 -8.24
N GLY A 103 10.15 -14.85 -8.54
CA GLY A 103 11.48 -15.37 -8.83
C GLY A 103 12.10 -16.07 -7.61
N ASP A 104 12.97 -17.07 -7.85
CA ASP A 104 13.68 -17.79 -6.79
C ASP A 104 14.52 -16.87 -5.88
N ASP A 105 15.03 -15.78 -6.44
CA ASP A 105 15.80 -14.74 -5.73
C ASP A 105 14.90 -13.75 -4.96
N ASN A 106 13.57 -13.89 -5.08
CA ASN A 106 12.56 -13.04 -4.46
C ASN A 106 12.72 -11.54 -4.80
N THR A 107 13.28 -11.24 -5.97
CA THR A 107 13.49 -9.86 -6.44
C THR A 107 12.29 -9.29 -7.19
N GLY A 108 11.42 -10.17 -7.71
CA GLY A 108 10.21 -9.80 -8.41
C GLY A 108 9.12 -10.86 -8.39
N CYS A 109 7.88 -10.41 -8.62
CA CYS A 109 6.73 -11.26 -8.84
C CYS A 109 5.87 -10.74 -9.99
N ASP A 110 5.35 -11.68 -10.79
CA ASP A 110 4.37 -11.46 -11.83
C ASP A 110 2.99 -11.93 -11.34
N TYR A 111 1.98 -11.12 -11.58
CA TYR A 111 0.60 -11.38 -11.19
C TYR A 111 -0.25 -11.44 -12.46
N ASN A 112 -0.92 -12.57 -12.68
CA ASN A 112 -1.74 -12.80 -13.88
C ASN A 112 -3.14 -13.21 -13.48
N PHE A 113 -4.15 -12.55 -14.04
CA PHE A 113 -5.57 -12.83 -13.80
C PHE A 113 -6.43 -12.13 -14.85
N ALA A 114 -7.75 -12.29 -14.78
CA ALA A 114 -8.70 -11.47 -15.50
C ALA A 114 -9.66 -10.77 -14.53
N ILE A 115 -10.05 -9.55 -14.87
CA ILE A 115 -11.13 -8.83 -14.20
C ILE A 115 -12.39 -9.01 -15.02
N GLU A 116 -13.45 -9.51 -14.41
CA GLU A 116 -14.79 -9.57 -14.98
C GLU A 116 -15.66 -8.50 -14.32
N ALA A 117 -15.95 -7.44 -15.07
CA ALA A 117 -16.60 -6.25 -14.58
C ALA A 117 -17.39 -5.57 -15.71
N ASN A 118 -18.58 -5.03 -15.39
CA ASN A 118 -19.39 -4.25 -16.34
C ASN A 118 -19.71 -4.99 -17.65
N GLY A 119 -19.90 -6.32 -17.58
CA GLY A 119 -20.14 -7.16 -18.76
C GLY A 119 -18.92 -7.35 -19.67
N LYS A 120 -17.72 -6.97 -19.21
CA LYS A 120 -16.45 -7.14 -19.91
C LYS A 120 -15.52 -8.04 -19.11
N THR A 121 -14.59 -8.67 -19.83
CA THR A 121 -13.45 -9.40 -19.25
C THR A 121 -12.16 -8.75 -19.75
N GLU A 122 -11.30 -8.30 -18.84
CA GLU A 122 -9.98 -7.75 -19.16
C GLU A 122 -8.88 -8.60 -18.55
N ARG A 123 -7.83 -8.92 -19.32
CA ARG A 123 -6.67 -9.67 -18.81
C ARG A 123 -5.66 -8.70 -18.20
N CYS A 124 -5.22 -9.01 -17.00
CA CYS A 124 -4.22 -8.24 -16.27
C CYS A 124 -2.91 -9.01 -16.16
N THR A 125 -1.82 -8.31 -16.42
CA THR A 125 -0.46 -8.77 -16.13
C THR A 125 0.26 -7.62 -15.43
N ILE A 126 0.50 -7.79 -14.14
CA ILE A 126 1.20 -6.81 -13.31
C ILE A 126 2.56 -7.42 -12.96
N ILE A 127 3.62 -6.75 -13.40
CA ILE A 127 5.00 -7.16 -13.17
C ILE A 127 5.58 -6.25 -12.08
N ARG A 128 6.10 -6.85 -11.02
CA ARG A 128 6.69 -6.13 -9.89
C ARG A 128 8.12 -6.58 -9.67
N MET A 129 9.04 -5.61 -9.58
CA MET A 129 10.46 -5.86 -9.33
C MET A 129 10.98 -4.91 -8.23
N PRO A 130 10.59 -5.11 -6.96
CA PRO A 130 11.13 -4.31 -5.85
C PRO A 130 12.62 -4.56 -5.59
N GLY A 131 13.22 -5.59 -6.18
CA GLY A 131 14.63 -5.94 -6.01
C GLY A 131 14.91 -6.77 -4.76
N SER A 132 13.94 -6.91 -3.85
CA SER A 132 13.96 -7.86 -2.73
C SER A 132 12.56 -8.00 -2.13
N ASN A 133 12.32 -9.11 -1.43
CA ASN A 133 11.10 -9.34 -0.64
C ASN A 133 9.78 -9.25 -1.44
N ALA A 134 9.81 -9.53 -2.75
CA ALA A 134 8.65 -9.45 -3.63
C ALA A 134 7.47 -10.35 -3.20
N ALA A 135 7.74 -11.53 -2.61
CA ALA A 135 6.69 -12.42 -2.11
C ALA A 135 5.89 -11.83 -0.92
N THR A 136 6.42 -10.79 -0.27
CA THR A 136 5.85 -10.16 0.94
C THR A 136 5.57 -8.67 0.75
N GLU A 137 5.76 -8.13 -0.45
CA GLU A 137 5.52 -6.71 -0.68
C GLU A 137 4.02 -6.38 -0.70
N SER A 138 3.73 -5.09 -0.48
CA SER A 138 2.43 -4.49 -0.80
C SER A 138 2.66 -3.34 -1.78
N TRP A 139 1.73 -3.18 -2.72
CA TRP A 139 1.79 -2.14 -3.75
C TRP A 139 0.40 -1.67 -4.12
N SER A 140 0.32 -0.52 -4.78
CA SER A 140 -0.94 0.10 -5.12
C SER A 140 -0.95 0.75 -6.50
N ASN A 141 -2.16 1.01 -6.97
CA ASN A 141 -2.46 1.80 -8.17
C ASN A 141 -1.66 1.37 -9.41
N GLN A 142 -1.47 0.07 -9.58
CA GLN A 142 -0.88 -0.47 -10.80
C GLN A 142 -1.97 -0.65 -11.85
N PRO A 143 -1.78 -0.16 -13.08
CA PRO A 143 -2.75 -0.44 -14.14
C PRO A 143 -2.81 -1.94 -14.41
N CYS A 144 -4.01 -2.48 -14.61
CA CYS A 144 -4.20 -3.89 -14.99
C CYS A 144 -3.44 -4.24 -16.28
N SER A 145 -3.50 -3.34 -17.26
CA SER A 145 -2.80 -3.40 -18.54
C SER A 145 -2.55 -1.98 -19.09
N THR A 146 -1.73 -1.83 -20.12
CA THR A 146 -1.50 -0.52 -20.74
C THR A 146 -2.81 0.05 -21.30
N GLY A 147 -3.22 1.22 -20.80
CA GLY A 147 -4.46 1.88 -21.21
C GLY A 147 -5.72 1.34 -20.53
N SER A 148 -5.58 0.42 -19.57
CA SER A 148 -6.70 -0.06 -18.75
C SER A 148 -7.37 1.06 -17.96
N GLU A 149 -8.70 0.99 -17.85
CA GLU A 149 -9.45 1.80 -16.89
C GLU A 149 -9.33 1.27 -15.45
N PHE A 150 -8.90 0.01 -15.29
CA PHE A 150 -8.75 -0.62 -14.00
C PHE A 150 -7.37 -0.38 -13.40
N SER A 151 -7.36 0.07 -12.15
CA SER A 151 -6.18 0.05 -11.29
C SER A 151 -6.31 -1.03 -10.23
N VAL A 152 -5.20 -1.67 -9.92
CA VAL A 152 -5.11 -2.79 -8.98
C VAL A 152 -4.11 -2.47 -7.88
N SER A 153 -4.43 -2.90 -6.68
CA SER A 153 -3.52 -2.86 -5.53
C SER A 153 -3.46 -4.22 -4.85
N TRP A 154 -2.35 -4.51 -4.19
CA TRP A 154 -2.09 -5.74 -3.45
C TRP A 154 -1.63 -5.40 -2.04
N GLY A 155 -2.42 -5.79 -1.04
CA GLY A 155 -2.07 -5.68 0.36
C GLY A 155 -1.69 -7.04 0.92
N TYR A 156 -0.42 -7.25 1.28
CA TYR A 156 0.06 -8.46 1.94
C TYR A 156 -0.03 -8.33 3.46
N VAL A 157 -0.50 -9.39 4.12
CA VAL A 157 -0.57 -9.48 5.58
C VAL A 157 -0.02 -10.82 6.04
N ALA A 158 1.05 -10.76 6.83
CA ALA A 158 1.69 -11.97 7.39
C ALA A 158 0.92 -12.57 8.57
N ASN A 159 0.23 -11.73 9.37
CA ASN A 159 -0.38 -12.11 10.64
C ASN A 159 -1.85 -11.68 10.74
N PRO A 160 -2.74 -12.54 11.29
CA PRO A 160 -2.47 -13.89 11.77
C PRO A 160 -2.11 -14.85 10.64
N ALA A 161 -1.31 -15.87 10.94
CA ALA A 161 -1.02 -16.94 9.99
C ALA A 161 -2.27 -17.82 9.76
N PRO A 162 -2.45 -18.39 8.56
CA PRO A 162 -1.59 -18.26 7.38
C PRO A 162 -1.69 -16.86 6.73
N ALA A 163 -0.59 -16.41 6.13
CA ALA A 163 -0.56 -15.10 5.46
C ALA A 163 -1.63 -15.00 4.36
N PHE A 164 -2.23 -13.82 4.22
CA PHE A 164 -3.25 -13.54 3.22
C PHE A 164 -2.92 -12.26 2.46
N ALA A 165 -3.59 -12.07 1.33
CA ALA A 165 -3.55 -10.82 0.61
C ALA A 165 -4.96 -10.28 0.33
N VAL A 166 -5.05 -8.98 0.10
CA VAL A 166 -6.25 -8.31 -0.42
C VAL A 166 -5.89 -7.67 -1.75
N ILE A 167 -6.61 -8.07 -2.80
CA ILE A 167 -6.58 -7.39 -4.10
C ILE A 167 -7.67 -6.34 -4.07
N THR A 168 -7.29 -5.09 -4.31
CA THR A 168 -8.23 -3.97 -4.48
C THR A 168 -8.27 -3.62 -5.95
N VAL A 169 -9.45 -3.64 -6.56
CA VAL A 169 -9.67 -3.20 -7.95
C VAL A 169 -10.48 -1.92 -7.94
N THR A 170 -10.04 -0.91 -8.69
CA THR A 170 -10.75 0.36 -8.85
C THR A 170 -10.96 0.69 -10.33
N SER A 171 -12.09 1.34 -10.64
CA SER A 171 -12.32 2.04 -11.92
C SER A 171 -13.06 3.35 -11.64
N GLY A 172 -12.41 4.48 -11.92
CA GLY A 172 -12.92 5.80 -11.54
C GLY A 172 -13.15 5.93 -10.03
N LYS A 173 -14.41 6.09 -9.61
CA LYS A 173 -14.82 6.16 -8.19
C LYS A 173 -15.23 4.81 -7.61
N GLU A 174 -15.31 3.78 -8.44
CA GLU A 174 -15.75 2.45 -8.03
C GLU A 174 -14.59 1.63 -7.47
N ILE A 175 -14.89 0.80 -6.48
CA ILE A 175 -13.92 -0.06 -5.79
C ILE A 175 -14.54 -1.42 -5.43
N SER A 176 -13.74 -2.48 -5.52
CA SER A 176 -14.06 -3.82 -5.00
C SER A 176 -12.82 -4.49 -4.40
N TRP A 177 -13.04 -5.39 -3.44
CA TRP A 177 -11.98 -6.06 -2.67
C TRP A 177 -12.12 -7.57 -2.73
N PHE A 178 -10.99 -8.26 -2.96
CA PHE A 178 -10.91 -9.70 -3.10
C PHE A 178 -9.84 -10.26 -2.16
N GLY A 179 -10.23 -11.18 -1.28
CA GLY A 179 -9.29 -11.86 -0.39
C GLY A 179 -8.60 -13.04 -1.07
N VAL A 180 -7.30 -13.18 -0.88
CA VAL A 180 -6.49 -14.33 -1.29
C VAL A 180 -5.95 -14.98 -0.03
N SER A 181 -6.40 -16.20 0.26
CA SER A 181 -5.95 -16.96 1.42
C SER A 181 -4.64 -17.69 1.15
N ASN A 182 -3.84 -17.89 2.20
CA ASN A 182 -2.63 -18.73 2.18
C ASN A 182 -1.64 -18.38 1.06
N VAL A 183 -1.38 -17.07 0.88
CA VAL A 183 -0.74 -16.55 -0.33
C VAL A 183 0.73 -16.98 -0.50
N ASN A 184 1.39 -17.34 0.59
CA ASN A 184 2.77 -17.84 0.63
C ASN A 184 2.90 -19.30 1.10
N GLY A 185 1.77 -20.01 1.24
CA GLY A 185 1.76 -21.37 1.80
C GLY A 185 1.56 -22.48 0.76
N GLN A 186 1.76 -22.18 -0.52
CA GLN A 186 1.78 -23.20 -1.58
C GLN A 186 3.09 -24.01 -1.51
N ALA A 187 3.07 -25.24 -2.01
CA ALA A 187 4.27 -26.09 -2.01
C ALA A 187 5.38 -25.46 -2.86
N VAL A 188 6.58 -25.34 -2.29
CA VAL A 188 7.74 -24.76 -2.99
C VAL A 188 8.39 -25.82 -3.86
N THR A 189 8.50 -25.53 -5.16
CA THR A 189 9.20 -26.36 -6.14
C THR A 189 10.03 -25.47 -7.07
N PRO A 190 10.96 -26.01 -7.88
CA PRO A 190 11.70 -25.19 -8.86
C PRO A 190 10.81 -24.45 -9.87
N SER A 191 9.60 -24.94 -10.12
CA SER A 191 8.62 -24.27 -10.99
C SER A 191 7.58 -23.45 -10.20
N ASN A 192 7.64 -23.48 -8.87
CA ASN A 192 6.77 -22.73 -7.97
C ASN A 192 7.59 -22.20 -6.78
N PRO A 193 8.43 -21.17 -7.00
CA PRO A 193 9.26 -20.60 -5.94
C PRO A 193 8.41 -20.02 -4.80
N PHE A 194 9.05 -19.67 -3.67
CA PHE A 194 8.33 -19.07 -2.54
C PHE A 194 7.49 -17.85 -2.95
N GLY A 195 6.22 -17.85 -2.55
CA GLY A 195 5.24 -16.84 -2.95
C GLY A 195 4.50 -17.15 -4.26
N SER A 196 4.97 -18.11 -5.04
CA SER A 196 4.28 -18.52 -6.26
C SER A 196 3.07 -19.42 -5.97
N GLY A 197 2.07 -19.36 -6.84
CA GLY A 197 0.88 -20.20 -6.73
C GLY A 197 -0.21 -19.87 -7.73
N SER A 198 -1.15 -20.80 -7.87
CA SER A 198 -2.46 -20.55 -8.48
C SER A 198 -3.50 -20.46 -7.38
N PHE A 199 -4.31 -19.40 -7.42
CA PHE A 199 -5.30 -19.06 -6.42
C PHE A 199 -6.74 -19.14 -6.97
N GLY A 200 -6.89 -19.42 -8.26
CA GLY A 200 -8.18 -19.62 -8.91
C GLY A 200 -9.02 -18.35 -9.03
N ASP A 201 -10.33 -18.52 -8.98
CA ASP A 201 -11.30 -17.44 -9.14
C ASP A 201 -11.68 -16.85 -7.78
N LEU A 202 -11.82 -15.52 -7.72
CA LEU A 202 -12.24 -14.77 -6.55
C LEU A 202 -13.50 -13.97 -6.86
N GLY A 203 -14.55 -14.19 -6.06
CA GLY A 203 -15.81 -13.48 -6.20
C GLY A 203 -16.95 -14.37 -6.71
N PRO A 204 -18.06 -13.77 -7.18
CA PRO A 204 -18.29 -12.34 -7.34
C PRO A 204 -18.23 -11.56 -6.01
N LYS A 205 -17.82 -10.29 -6.07
CA LYS A 205 -17.76 -9.35 -4.94
C LYS A 205 -18.49 -8.05 -5.26
N GLU A 206 -19.06 -7.46 -4.22
CA GLU A 206 -19.81 -6.20 -4.32
C GLU A 206 -18.89 -5.04 -4.71
N VAL A 207 -19.46 -4.04 -5.38
CA VAL A 207 -18.78 -2.80 -5.76
C VAL A 207 -19.30 -1.65 -4.90
N TYR A 208 -18.41 -0.73 -4.56
CA TYR A 208 -18.69 0.45 -3.74
C TYR A 208 -18.25 1.73 -4.46
N THR A 209 -18.83 2.87 -4.09
CA THR A 209 -18.55 4.23 -4.61
C THR A 209 -18.44 5.26 -3.50
#